data_AF-A0A1K1QVA9-F1
#
_entry.id   AF-A0A1K1QVA9-F1
#
_cell.length_a   1.000
_cell.length_b   1.000
_cell.length_c   1.000
_cell.angle_alpha   90.00
_cell.angle_beta   90.00
_cell.angle_gamma   90.00
#
_symmetry.space_group_name_H-M   'P 1'
#
loop_
_entity.id
_entity.type
_entity.pdbx_description
1 polymer ?
#
loop_
_entity_poly.entity_id
_entity_poly.type
_entity_poly.pdbx_seq_one_letter_code
_entity_poly.pdbx_strand_id
1 'polypeptide(L)' 'MANEKNRPPQHPGQNDPPKDRRGPTEQPPTDASGDPLDDTGEDNHQKK' A
#
# COMPACT_ATOMS: atom_id res chain seq x y z
N MET A 1 18.24 23.29 11.94
CA MET A 1 18.73 22.26 12.88
C MET A 1 17.54 21.79 13.69
N ALA A 2 17.09 20.54 13.54
CA ALA A 2 15.99 20.03 14.36
C ALA A 2 16.48 19.82 15.79
N ASN A 3 15.69 20.23 16.80
CA ASN A 3 16.04 20.09 18.22
C ASN A 3 15.90 18.62 18.64
N GLU A 4 16.97 17.82 18.45
CA GLU A 4 17.01 16.40 18.81
C GLU A 4 16.67 16.12 20.29
N LYS A 5 16.92 17.11 21.16
CA LYS A 5 16.63 17.03 22.61
C LYS A 5 15.14 16.98 22.96
N ASN A 6 14.25 17.41 22.06
CA ASN A 6 12.80 17.39 22.28
C ASN A 6 12.10 16.32 21.43
N ARG A 7 12.84 15.38 20.84
CA ARG A 7 12.26 14.31 20.04
C ARG A 7 11.58 13.30 20.97
N PRO A 8 10.32 12.90 20.71
CA PRO A 8 9.68 11.84 21.47
C PRO A 8 10.49 10.54 21.41
N PRO A 9 10.44 9.70 22.46
CA PRO A 9 11.14 8.42 22.47
C PRO A 9 10.69 7.57 21.27
N GLN A 10 11.65 6.93 20.60
CA GLN A 10 11.36 6.06 19.47
C GLN A 10 10.93 4.68 19.99
N HIS A 11 9.81 4.16 19.47
CA HIS A 11 9.39 2.78 19.74
C HIS A 11 10.16 1.81 18.82
N PRO A 12 10.43 0.57 19.26
CA PRO A 12 10.93 -0.48 18.37
C PRO A 12 10.02 -0.61 17.15
N GLY A 13 10.61 -0.61 15.95
CA GLY A 13 9.88 -0.68 14.67
C GLY A 13 9.38 0.65 14.11
N GLN A 14 9.57 1.78 14.80
CA GLN A 14 9.15 3.09 14.30
C GLN A 14 9.88 3.52 13.01
N ASN A 15 11.12 3.05 12.83
CA ASN A 15 11.92 3.32 11.63
C ASN A 15 11.94 2.12 10.67
N ASP A 16 11.24 1.03 11.01
CA ASP A 16 11.18 -0.13 10.13
C ASP A 16 10.35 0.25 8.90
N PRO A 17 10.76 -0.19 7.70
CA PRO A 17 9.93 -0.01 6.52
C PRO A 17 8.58 -0.72 6.73
N PRO A 18 7.48 -0.18 6.17
CA PRO A 18 6.21 -0.89 6.16
C PRO A 18 6.39 -2.32 5.65
N LYS A 19 5.82 -3.29 6.37
CA LYS A 19 5.90 -4.71 6.02
C LYS A 19 5.26 -4.99 4.66
N ASP A 20 4.19 -4.25 4.36
CA ASP A 20 3.51 -4.27 3.07
C ASP A 20 3.96 -3.07 2.26
N ARG A 21 4.61 -3.34 1.11
CA ARG A 21 5.00 -2.29 0.16
C ARG A 21 3.80 -1.60 -0.48
N ARG A 22 2.62 -2.25 -0.47
CA ARG A 22 1.40 -1.73 -1.05
C ARG A 22 0.72 -0.77 -0.09
N GLY A 23 0.91 0.53 -0.32
CA GLY A 23 0.10 1.55 0.32
C GLY A 23 -1.37 1.39 -0.06
N PRO A 24 -2.32 1.85 0.78
CA PRO A 24 -3.76 1.81 0.47
C PRO A 24 -4.14 2.64 -0.77
N THR A 25 -3.21 3.44 -1.27
CA THR A 25 -3.36 4.30 -2.44
C THR A 25 -2.66 3.75 -3.69
N GLU A 26 -1.95 2.62 -3.59
CA GLU A 26 -1.35 2.00 -4.76
C GLU A 26 -2.43 1.38 -5.63
N GLN A 27 -2.46 1.77 -6.90
CA GLN A 27 -3.34 1.14 -7.88
C GLN A 27 -2.80 -0.27 -8.18
N PRO A 28 -3.69 -1.28 -8.30
CA PRO A 28 -3.28 -2.60 -8.77
C PRO A 28 -2.69 -2.48 -10.17
N PRO A 29 -1.74 -3.34 -10.53
CA PRO A 29 -1.15 -3.30 -11.85
C PRO A 29 -2.20 -3.68 -12.91
N THR A 30 -2.15 -3.01 -14.07
CA THR A 30 -3.05 -3.25 -15.21
C THR A 30 -2.27 -3.66 -16.45
N ASP A 31 -2.93 -4.32 -17.40
CA ASP A 31 -2.35 -4.61 -18.71
C ASP A 31 -2.40 -3.39 -19.65
N ALA A 32 -2.17 -3.62 -20.94
CA ALA A 32 -2.20 -2.58 -21.96
C ALA A 32 -3.63 -2.10 -22.32
N SER A 33 -4.68 -2.88 -22.03
CA SER A 33 -6.08 -2.41 -22.15
C SER A 33 -6.54 -1.65 -20.92
N GLY A 34 -5.79 -1.72 -19.81
CA GLY A 34 -6.17 -1.11 -18.54
C GLY A 34 -6.98 -2.04 -17.66
N ASP A 35 -7.05 -3.32 -18.00
CA ASP A 35 -7.71 -4.34 -17.18
C ASP A 35 -6.79 -4.74 -16.02
N PRO A 36 -7.33 -4.99 -14.81
CA PRO A 36 -6.53 -5.46 -13.69
C PRO A 36 -5.74 -6.73 -14.05
N LEU A 37 -4.44 -6.73 -13.77
CA LEU A 37 -3.59 -7.93 -13.88
C LEU A 37 -3.84 -8.92 -12.74
N ASP A 38 -4.53 -8.49 -11.68
CA ASP A 38 -5.04 -9.44 -10.72
C ASP A 38 -6.26 -10.16 -11.31
N ASP A 39 -6.31 -11.48 -11.13
CA ASP A 39 -7.49 -12.30 -11.48
C ASP A 39 -8.71 -11.95 -10.61
N THR A 40 -8.61 -10.89 -9.79
CA THR A 40 -9.69 -10.30 -9.00
C THR A 40 -10.45 -9.23 -9.74
N GLY A 41 -10.19 -9.03 -11.04
CA GLY A 41 -11.11 -8.34 -11.94
C GLY A 41 -12.51 -8.84 -11.63
N GLU A 42 -13.24 -8.04 -10.85
CA GLU A 42 -14.55 -8.43 -10.34
C GLU A 42 -15.42 -8.52 -11.57
N ASP A 43 -15.52 -9.74 -12.08
CA ASP A 43 -16.55 -10.14 -13.00
C ASP A 43 -17.86 -9.92 -12.24
N ASN A 44 -18.38 -8.69 -12.34
CA ASN A 44 -19.67 -8.28 -11.81
C ASN A 44 -20.82 -9.01 -12.52
N HIS A 45 -20.54 -10.06 -13.29
CA HIS A 45 -21.51 -11.08 -13.62
C HIS A 45 -21.85 -11.89 -12.37
N GLN A 46 -22.67 -11.27 -11.50
CA GLN A 46 -23.55 -12.04 -10.63
C GLN A 46 -24.26 -13.08 -11.48
N LYS A 47 -23.88 -14.34 -11.32
CA LYS A 47 -24.63 -15.49 -11.82
C LYS A 47 -26.03 -15.39 -11.21
N LYS A 48 -27.00 -14.99 -12.02
CA LYS A 48 -28.43 -15.18 -11.74
C LYS A 48 -28.81 -16.63 -11.98
#